data_AF-A0A2K9AGY3-F1
#
_entry.id   AF-A0A2K9AGY3-F1
#
_cell.length_a   1.000
_cell.length_b   1.000
_cell.length_c   1.000
_cell.angle_alpha   90.00
_cell.angle_beta   90.00
_cell.angle_gamma   90.00
#
_symmetry.space_group_name_H-M   'P 1'
#
loop_
_entity.id
_entity.type
_entity.pdbx_description
1 polymer ?
#
loop_
_entity_poly.entity_id
_entity_poly.type
_entity_poly.pdbx_seq_one_letter_code
_entity_poly.pdbx_strand_id
1 'polypeptide(L)'
;MNNVKSEFYNLKKVDSRFTRKYSGTWYYIEMSPRPSDRDFFLVISDLIRKETIEFNQNVKLLHSRSCQKKHSIPQDLKKALKRIINDLSDLKFKVLIKEPKFDIPSGTFREFHGQPLVFILDPIINFDKYPNHPHLNASKEEVYPASVCYTDEYSKLITMSISQKIDFAIKQTAFWLFKHMIWVKLNEINFSDSWIGPESDRVNELARYQNINPSGPCFCGSNALFKDCCMNRIHKTYYKEDISDDIVEKLQQRWSKHNSFEMMFRKDFLEIIQELK
;
A
#
# COMPACT_ATOMS: atom_id res chain seq x y z
N MET A 1 0.61 -19.65 -23.79
CA MET A 1 0.63 -18.47 -22.89
C MET A 1 -0.33 -18.76 -21.74
N ASN A 2 0.14 -18.78 -20.50
CA ASN A 2 -0.66 -19.21 -19.35
C ASN A 2 -1.60 -18.09 -18.89
N ASN A 3 -2.92 -18.27 -19.08
CA ASN A 3 -3.91 -17.44 -18.40
C ASN A 3 -3.78 -17.69 -16.90
N VAL A 4 -3.49 -16.65 -16.12
CA VAL A 4 -3.58 -16.73 -14.66
C VAL A 4 -5.04 -17.07 -14.33
N LYS A 5 -5.23 -18.22 -13.70
CA LYS A 5 -6.55 -18.64 -13.20
C LYS A 5 -6.68 -18.04 -11.82
N SER A 6 -7.38 -16.91 -11.73
CA SER A 6 -7.71 -16.29 -10.46
C SER A 6 -9.16 -16.59 -10.10
N GLU A 7 -9.43 -16.70 -8.81
CA GLU A 7 -10.80 -16.80 -8.29
C GLU A 7 -11.57 -15.47 -8.35
N PHE A 8 -10.88 -14.36 -8.61
CA PHE A 8 -11.47 -13.02 -8.68
C PHE A 8 -11.91 -12.67 -10.11
N TYR A 9 -13.20 -12.37 -10.27
CA TYR A 9 -13.83 -12.21 -11.58
C TYR A 9 -13.38 -10.97 -12.36
N ASN A 10 -12.86 -9.97 -11.68
CA ASN A 10 -12.48 -8.69 -12.27
C ASN A 10 -10.97 -8.51 -12.44
N LEU A 11 -10.18 -9.58 -12.26
CA LEU A 11 -8.77 -9.56 -12.59
C LEU A 11 -8.60 -9.56 -14.11
N LYS A 12 -8.02 -8.50 -14.65
CA LYS A 12 -7.73 -8.34 -16.08
C LYS A 12 -6.23 -8.28 -16.30
N LYS A 13 -5.74 -8.92 -17.36
CA LYS A 13 -4.36 -8.69 -17.82
C LYS A 13 -4.31 -7.33 -18.53
N VAL A 14 -3.28 -6.54 -18.25
CA VAL A 14 -3.11 -5.20 -18.83
C VAL A 14 -2.62 -5.30 -20.27
N ASP A 15 -3.04 -4.34 -21.10
CA ASP A 15 -2.69 -4.23 -22.52
C ASP A 15 -1.17 -4.24 -22.78
N SER A 16 -0.78 -4.87 -23.89
CA SER A 16 0.62 -5.00 -24.32
C SER A 16 1.36 -3.67 -24.55
N ARG A 17 0.65 -2.57 -24.81
CA ARG A 17 1.20 -1.20 -24.90
C ARG A 17 1.82 -0.78 -23.57
N PHE A 18 1.10 -1.00 -22.46
CA PHE A 18 1.64 -0.70 -21.13
C PHE A 18 2.83 -1.60 -20.82
N THR A 19 2.71 -2.90 -21.13
CA THR A 19 3.80 -3.86 -20.86
C THR A 19 5.05 -3.54 -21.65
N ARG A 20 4.94 -2.92 -22.84
CA ARG A 20 6.09 -2.43 -23.61
C ARG A 20 6.75 -1.21 -22.95
N LYS A 21 5.95 -0.24 -22.49
CA LYS A 21 6.46 0.99 -21.86
C LYS A 21 7.11 0.73 -20.50
N TYR A 22 6.50 -0.10 -19.66
CA TYR A 22 6.93 -0.32 -18.27
C TYR A 22 7.56 -1.69 -18.00
N SER A 23 7.72 -2.51 -19.04
CA SER A 23 8.29 -3.86 -19.01
C SER A 23 7.56 -4.88 -18.11
N GLY A 24 7.58 -6.14 -18.53
CA GLY A 24 6.99 -7.26 -17.76
C GLY A 24 5.47 -7.37 -17.86
N THR A 25 4.92 -8.35 -17.16
CA THR A 25 3.47 -8.62 -17.15
C THR A 25 2.79 -7.85 -16.02
N TRP A 26 1.61 -7.33 -16.32
CA TRP A 26 0.82 -6.51 -15.41
C TRP A 26 -0.63 -6.98 -15.37
N TYR A 27 -1.24 -6.86 -14.20
CA TYR A 27 -2.63 -7.18 -13.92
C TYR A 27 -3.35 -6.00 -13.29
N TYR A 28 -4.61 -5.82 -13.65
CA TYR A 28 -5.51 -4.81 -13.14
C TYR A 28 -6.65 -5.48 -12.38
N ILE A 29 -7.03 -4.91 -11.24
CA ILE A 29 -8.20 -5.34 -10.49
C ILE A 29 -8.85 -4.15 -9.78
N GLU A 30 -10.19 -4.14 -9.76
CA GLU A 30 -10.95 -3.23 -8.91
C GLU A 30 -11.23 -3.91 -7.57
N MET A 31 -10.98 -3.27 -6.44
CA MET A 31 -11.22 -3.85 -5.11
C MET A 31 -12.15 -2.98 -4.30
N SER A 32 -13.01 -3.60 -3.49
CA SER A 32 -13.81 -2.89 -2.49
C SER A 32 -13.72 -3.68 -1.20
N PRO A 33 -12.63 -3.59 -0.43
CA PRO A 33 -12.34 -4.58 0.61
C PRO A 33 -13.21 -4.41 1.86
N ARG A 34 -14.04 -3.37 1.95
CA ARG A 34 -14.90 -3.13 3.10
C ARG A 34 -15.88 -4.32 3.28
N PRO A 35 -15.88 -4.98 4.45
CA PRO A 35 -16.87 -6.00 4.76
C PRO A 35 -18.28 -5.40 4.90
N SER A 36 -19.28 -6.27 5.00
CA SER A 36 -20.64 -5.87 5.38
C SER A 36 -20.65 -5.30 6.80
N ASP A 37 -21.63 -4.47 7.15
CA ASP A 37 -21.75 -3.93 8.52
C ASP A 37 -21.91 -5.04 9.56
N ARG A 38 -22.55 -6.14 9.16
CA ARG A 38 -22.70 -7.36 9.97
C ARG A 38 -21.34 -7.99 10.30
N ASP A 39 -20.43 -8.04 9.32
CA ASP A 39 -19.14 -8.71 9.46
C ASP A 39 -18.01 -7.77 9.91
N PHE A 40 -18.24 -6.45 9.91
CA PHE A 40 -17.21 -5.44 10.14
C PHE A 40 -16.36 -5.68 11.39
N PHE A 41 -17.00 -5.83 12.56
CA PHE A 41 -16.30 -6.09 13.81
C PHE A 41 -15.73 -7.51 13.91
N LEU A 42 -16.28 -8.47 13.16
CA LEU A 42 -15.76 -9.84 13.14
C LEU A 42 -14.44 -9.88 12.35
N VAL A 43 -14.43 -9.31 11.14
CA VAL A 43 -13.24 -9.21 10.28
C VAL A 43 -12.12 -8.42 10.97
N ILE A 44 -12.44 -7.33 11.68
CA ILE A 44 -11.44 -6.59 12.47
C ILE A 44 -10.85 -7.48 13.57
N SER A 45 -11.70 -8.23 14.30
CA SER A 45 -11.22 -9.18 15.30
C SER A 45 -10.31 -10.25 14.68
N ASP A 46 -10.65 -10.75 13.49
CA ASP A 46 -9.85 -11.74 12.78
C ASP A 46 -8.49 -11.18 12.36
N LEU A 47 -8.46 -9.95 11.83
CA LEU A 47 -7.21 -9.24 11.46
C LEU A 47 -6.28 -9.05 12.66
N ILE A 48 -6.84 -8.66 13.82
CA ILE A 48 -6.05 -8.48 15.05
C ILE A 48 -5.44 -9.81 15.51
N ARG A 49 -6.19 -10.91 15.36
CA ARG A 49 -5.82 -12.23 15.85
C ARG A 49 -5.10 -13.10 14.82
N LYS A 50 -4.85 -12.59 13.61
CA LYS A 50 -4.28 -13.33 12.46
C LYS A 50 -5.09 -14.59 12.13
N GLU A 51 -6.42 -14.50 12.25
CA GLU A 51 -7.34 -15.60 11.93
C GLU A 51 -7.67 -15.61 10.42
N THR A 52 -8.26 -16.72 9.96
CA THR A 52 -8.65 -16.87 8.55
C THR A 52 -9.77 -15.91 8.20
N ILE A 53 -9.56 -15.11 7.16
CA ILE A 53 -10.56 -14.22 6.56
C ILE A 53 -10.85 -14.72 5.15
N GLU A 54 -12.14 -14.80 4.82
CA GLU A 54 -12.62 -15.22 3.51
C GLU A 54 -12.79 -14.00 2.58
N PHE A 55 -12.91 -14.29 1.29
CA PHE A 55 -13.13 -13.28 0.26
C PHE A 55 -14.29 -13.70 -0.64
N ASN A 56 -15.06 -12.73 -1.12
CA ASN A 56 -15.91 -12.99 -2.28
C ASN A 56 -15.17 -12.68 -3.59
N GLN A 57 -15.83 -12.95 -4.72
CA GLN A 57 -15.30 -12.76 -6.07
C GLN A 57 -14.99 -11.29 -6.43
N ASN A 58 -15.50 -10.33 -5.66
CA ASN A 58 -15.23 -8.89 -5.79
C ASN A 58 -14.19 -8.39 -4.78
N VAL A 59 -13.44 -9.30 -4.17
CA VAL A 59 -12.39 -9.00 -3.17
C VAL A 59 -12.93 -8.30 -1.91
N LYS A 60 -14.21 -8.48 -1.56
CA LYS A 60 -14.75 -8.07 -0.25
C LYS A 60 -14.28 -9.03 0.82
N LEU A 61 -13.82 -8.49 1.95
CA LEU A 61 -13.50 -9.27 3.14
C LEU A 61 -14.76 -9.83 3.77
N LEU A 62 -14.71 -11.10 4.17
CA LEU A 62 -15.79 -11.83 4.81
C LEU A 62 -15.28 -12.54 6.06
N HIS A 63 -16.08 -12.52 7.11
CA HIS A 63 -15.84 -13.40 8.24
C HIS A 63 -16.11 -14.86 7.84
N SER A 64 -15.26 -15.79 8.28
CA SER A 64 -15.42 -17.19 7.91
C SER A 64 -16.69 -17.79 8.51
N ARG A 65 -17.51 -18.44 7.67
CA ARG A 65 -18.79 -19.04 8.11
C ARG A 65 -18.60 -20.24 9.04
N SER A 66 -17.42 -20.85 9.03
CA SER A 66 -17.07 -21.99 9.89
C SER A 66 -16.43 -21.58 11.21
N CYS A 67 -16.23 -20.28 11.47
CA CYS A 67 -15.60 -19.82 12.69
C CYS A 67 -16.51 -20.04 13.91
N GLN A 68 -15.99 -20.77 14.90
CA GLN A 68 -16.65 -21.01 16.20
C GLN A 68 -16.02 -20.21 17.34
N LYS A 69 -14.96 -19.43 17.05
CA LYS A 69 -14.21 -18.69 18.05
C LYS A 69 -15.00 -17.48 18.54
N LYS A 70 -14.84 -17.13 19.82
CA LYS A 70 -15.38 -15.89 20.37
C LYS A 70 -14.52 -14.70 19.91
N HIS A 71 -15.14 -13.76 19.21
CA HIS A 71 -14.51 -12.54 18.73
C HIS A 71 -14.46 -11.47 19.81
N SER A 72 -13.36 -10.72 19.84
CA SER A 72 -13.15 -9.64 20.81
C SER A 72 -12.22 -8.60 20.21
N ILE A 73 -12.63 -7.33 20.30
CA ILE A 73 -11.82 -6.16 19.96
C ILE A 73 -11.60 -5.40 21.26
N PRO A 74 -10.39 -4.86 21.51
CA PRO A 74 -10.14 -3.95 22.64
C PRO A 74 -11.22 -2.88 22.73
N GLN A 75 -11.73 -2.62 23.94
CA GLN A 75 -12.96 -1.83 24.10
C GLN A 75 -12.80 -0.39 23.61
N ASP A 76 -11.62 0.21 23.78
CA ASP A 76 -11.36 1.58 23.33
C ASP A 76 -11.29 1.67 21.81
N LEU A 77 -10.63 0.71 21.15
CA LEU A 77 -10.67 0.58 19.69
C LEU A 77 -12.10 0.36 19.19
N LYS A 78 -12.88 -0.50 19.86
CA LYS A 78 -14.29 -0.72 19.50
C LYS A 78 -15.13 0.55 19.59
N LYS A 79 -14.92 1.39 20.61
CA LYS A 79 -15.57 2.71 20.73
C LYS A 79 -15.16 3.65 19.60
N ALA A 80 -13.86 3.71 19.28
CA ALA A 80 -13.35 4.54 18.19
C ALA A 80 -13.92 4.10 16.83
N LEU A 81 -13.91 2.80 16.54
CA LEU A 81 -14.48 2.21 15.33
C LEU A 81 -15.98 2.54 15.16
N LYS A 82 -16.76 2.48 16.24
CA LYS A 82 -18.19 2.88 16.21
C LYS A 82 -18.40 4.34 15.80
N ARG A 83 -17.44 5.23 16.09
CA ARG A 83 -17.54 6.64 15.71
C ARG A 83 -17.31 6.85 14.21
N ILE A 84 -16.48 6.01 13.59
CA ILE A 84 -16.05 6.19 12.20
C ILE A 84 -16.74 5.26 11.19
N ILE A 85 -17.46 4.22 11.64
CA ILE A 85 -17.99 3.17 10.76
C ILE A 85 -18.92 3.70 9.67
N ASN A 86 -19.70 4.73 9.98
CA ASN A 86 -20.63 5.37 9.03
C ASN A 86 -19.88 6.24 7.99
N ASP A 87 -18.67 6.70 8.31
CA ASP A 87 -17.83 7.50 7.42
C ASP A 87 -16.94 6.62 6.53
N LEU A 88 -16.85 5.32 6.82
CA LEU A 88 -16.17 4.34 5.97
C LEU A 88 -17.08 3.99 4.79
N SER A 89 -17.00 4.78 3.72
CA SER A 89 -17.67 4.48 2.45
C SER A 89 -17.14 3.18 1.82
N ASP A 90 -17.96 2.51 1.01
CA ASP A 90 -17.56 1.36 0.18
C ASP A 90 -16.68 1.83 -0.99
N LEU A 91 -15.45 2.27 -0.66
CA LEU A 91 -14.50 2.81 -1.62
C LEU A 91 -14.05 1.72 -2.60
N LYS A 92 -14.10 2.06 -3.88
CA LYS A 92 -13.51 1.26 -4.95
C LYS A 92 -12.07 1.69 -5.16
N PHE A 93 -11.16 0.72 -5.12
CA PHE A 93 -9.75 0.90 -5.39
C PHE A 93 -9.42 0.33 -6.76
N LYS A 94 -8.71 1.10 -7.58
CA LYS A 94 -8.07 0.61 -8.80
C LYS A 94 -6.65 0.17 -8.46
N VAL A 95 -6.38 -1.13 -8.59
CA VAL A 95 -5.10 -1.72 -8.18
C VAL A 95 -4.41 -2.32 -9.39
N LEU A 96 -3.12 -2.05 -9.49
CA LEU A 96 -2.22 -2.61 -10.48
C LEU A 96 -1.21 -3.52 -9.81
N ILE A 97 -1.05 -4.73 -10.35
CA ILE A 97 -0.16 -5.76 -9.82
C ILE A 97 0.82 -6.14 -10.92
N LYS A 98 2.10 -5.91 -10.67
CA LYS A 98 3.19 -6.33 -11.57
C LYS A 98 3.66 -7.71 -11.17
N GLU A 99 3.87 -8.60 -12.15
CA GLU A 99 4.56 -9.86 -11.86
C GLU A 99 5.99 -9.60 -11.32
N PRO A 100 6.46 -10.45 -10.40
CA PRO A 100 7.87 -10.44 -10.02
C PRO A 100 8.72 -10.65 -11.27
N LYS A 101 9.70 -9.78 -11.53
CA LYS A 101 10.82 -10.19 -12.38
C LYS A 101 11.63 -11.16 -11.53
N PHE A 102 11.93 -12.36 -12.06
CA PHE A 102 12.87 -13.27 -11.40
C PHE A 102 14.09 -12.45 -10.96
N ASP A 103 14.53 -12.62 -9.72
CA ASP A 103 15.76 -12.03 -9.22
C ASP A 103 16.89 -12.49 -10.16
N ILE A 104 17.27 -11.64 -11.12
CA ILE A 104 18.30 -11.98 -12.09
C ILE A 104 19.58 -12.17 -11.28
N PRO A 105 20.26 -13.34 -11.34
CA PRO A 105 21.41 -13.62 -10.47
C PRO A 105 22.56 -12.60 -10.59
N SER A 106 22.62 -11.86 -11.69
CA SER A 106 23.69 -10.93 -12.07
C SER A 106 23.39 -9.44 -11.89
N GLY A 107 22.28 -9.03 -11.25
CA GLY A 107 21.91 -7.61 -11.22
C GLY A 107 21.35 -7.12 -9.89
N THR A 108 21.52 -5.81 -9.67
CA THR A 108 21.09 -4.90 -8.58
C THR A 108 19.64 -5.01 -8.09
N PHE A 109 18.85 -5.97 -8.55
CA PHE A 109 17.40 -6.08 -8.36
C PHE A 109 16.95 -7.25 -7.47
N ARG A 110 17.82 -7.84 -6.62
CA ARG A 110 17.44 -8.83 -5.58
C ARG A 110 16.49 -8.30 -4.49
N GLU A 111 15.92 -7.11 -4.67
CA GLU A 111 15.32 -6.31 -3.59
C GLU A 111 13.88 -6.67 -3.29
N PHE A 112 13.18 -7.32 -4.22
CA PHE A 112 11.76 -7.63 -4.06
C PHE A 112 11.50 -9.08 -3.73
N HIS A 113 12.53 -9.91 -3.52
CA HIS A 113 12.42 -11.30 -3.06
C HIS A 113 11.36 -12.14 -3.83
N GLY A 114 11.25 -11.92 -5.15
CA GLY A 114 10.26 -12.59 -5.99
C GLY A 114 8.78 -12.24 -5.69
N GLN A 115 8.51 -11.10 -5.06
CA GLN A 115 7.18 -10.55 -4.81
C GLN A 115 6.58 -9.84 -6.04
N PRO A 116 5.29 -10.04 -6.31
CA PRO A 116 4.51 -9.07 -7.09
C PRO A 116 4.64 -7.66 -6.51
N LEU A 117 4.67 -6.64 -7.37
CA LEU A 117 4.60 -5.24 -6.92
C LEU A 117 3.17 -4.74 -7.04
N VAL A 118 2.68 -4.06 -6.01
CA VAL A 118 1.30 -3.60 -5.93
C VAL A 118 1.25 -2.08 -5.88
N PHE A 119 0.46 -1.49 -6.77
CA PHE A 119 0.29 -0.05 -6.91
C PHE A 119 -1.20 0.31 -6.80
N ILE A 120 -1.53 1.24 -5.91
CA ILE A 120 -2.91 1.73 -5.74
C ILE A 120 -3.04 3.00 -6.55
N LEU A 121 -3.87 2.99 -7.58
CA LEU A 121 -3.95 4.04 -8.60
C LEU A 121 -4.99 5.10 -8.27
N ASP A 122 -6.12 4.64 -7.75
CA ASP A 122 -7.29 5.45 -7.45
C ASP A 122 -8.07 4.83 -6.28
N PRO A 123 -8.32 5.55 -5.17
CA PRO A 123 -7.70 6.83 -4.84
C PRO A 123 -6.17 6.71 -4.74
N ILE A 124 -5.47 7.82 -4.98
CA ILE A 124 -4.00 7.87 -4.83
C ILE A 124 -3.63 7.63 -3.35
N ILE A 125 -2.71 6.69 -3.13
CA ILE A 125 -2.08 6.43 -1.83
C ILE A 125 -0.56 6.43 -2.03
N ASN A 126 0.09 7.50 -1.55
CA ASN A 126 1.53 7.73 -1.68
C ASN A 126 2.04 8.63 -0.53
N PHE A 127 3.33 8.94 -0.53
CA PHE A 127 3.95 9.79 0.51
C PHE A 127 3.56 11.26 0.43
N ASP A 128 3.06 11.74 -0.70
CA ASP A 128 2.54 13.11 -0.81
C ASP A 128 1.23 13.26 -0.02
N LYS A 129 0.30 12.32 -0.21
CA LYS A 129 -1.00 12.32 0.48
C LYS A 129 -0.94 11.78 1.91
N TYR A 130 -0.07 10.80 2.16
CA TYR A 130 0.05 10.13 3.47
C TYR A 130 1.52 10.02 3.89
N PRO A 131 2.19 11.13 4.23
CA PRO A 131 3.63 11.16 4.52
C PRO A 131 4.02 10.32 5.74
N ASN A 132 3.08 10.05 6.65
CA ASN A 132 3.27 9.26 7.85
C ASN A 132 2.77 7.82 7.74
N HIS A 133 2.38 7.36 6.55
CA HIS A 133 1.83 6.02 6.38
C HIS A 133 2.88 4.94 6.71
N PRO A 134 2.59 3.98 7.61
CA PRO A 134 3.60 3.05 8.12
C PRO A 134 4.07 2.00 7.10
N HIS A 135 3.24 1.67 6.09
CA HIS A 135 3.44 0.53 5.19
C HIS A 135 3.45 0.89 3.68
N LEU A 136 3.96 2.07 3.32
CA LEU A 136 4.24 2.41 1.92
C LEU A 136 5.69 2.12 1.58
N ASN A 137 5.95 1.49 0.45
CA ASN A 137 7.31 1.36 -0.07
C ASN A 137 7.68 2.66 -0.79
N ALA A 138 8.82 3.23 -0.40
CA ALA A 138 9.47 4.30 -1.12
C ALA A 138 9.72 3.91 -2.58
N SER A 139 9.67 4.91 -3.46
CA SER A 139 10.16 4.72 -4.80
C SER A 139 11.66 4.50 -4.80
N LYS A 140 12.14 3.66 -5.72
CA LYS A 140 13.56 3.54 -5.98
C LYS A 140 13.84 3.98 -7.41
N GLU A 141 14.70 4.99 -7.54
CA GLU A 141 15.35 5.39 -8.80
C GLU A 141 14.39 5.66 -9.97
N GLU A 142 13.17 6.17 -9.71
CA GLU A 142 12.16 6.45 -10.76
C GLU A 142 11.79 5.23 -11.60
N VAL A 143 12.05 4.01 -11.10
CA VAL A 143 11.71 2.78 -11.81
C VAL A 143 10.23 2.46 -11.64
N TYR A 144 9.69 2.71 -10.44
CA TYR A 144 8.31 2.45 -10.07
C TYR A 144 7.77 3.55 -9.15
N PRO A 145 6.45 3.85 -9.20
CA PRO A 145 5.82 4.76 -8.25
C PRO A 145 5.80 4.16 -6.84
N ALA A 146 5.32 4.92 -5.85
CA ALA A 146 5.09 4.38 -4.51
C ALA A 146 4.24 3.09 -4.58
N SER A 147 4.71 2.04 -3.92
CA SER A 147 4.04 0.73 -3.91
C SER A 147 3.64 0.32 -2.49
N VAL A 148 2.81 -0.72 -2.39
CA VAL A 148 2.31 -1.22 -1.10
C VAL A 148 3.20 -2.33 -0.57
N CYS A 149 3.61 -2.22 0.69
CA CYS A 149 4.20 -3.33 1.45
C CYS A 149 3.07 -4.21 2.01
N TYR A 150 2.57 -5.15 1.20
CA TYR A 150 1.41 -5.95 1.58
C TYR A 150 1.76 -7.21 2.39
N THR A 151 3.04 -7.62 2.46
CA THR A 151 3.45 -8.82 3.19
C THR A 151 4.94 -8.80 3.53
N ASP A 152 5.27 -9.33 4.70
CA ASP A 152 6.61 -9.68 5.19
C ASP A 152 6.89 -11.20 5.06
N GLU A 153 5.93 -11.98 4.59
CA GLU A 153 6.01 -13.45 4.51
C GLU A 153 6.71 -13.92 3.23
N TYR A 154 7.90 -13.37 2.94
CA TYR A 154 8.65 -13.62 1.70
C TYR A 154 8.88 -15.11 1.43
N SER A 155 9.15 -15.89 2.48
CA SER A 155 9.40 -17.33 2.39
C SER A 155 8.22 -18.11 1.80
N LYS A 156 6.98 -17.69 2.08
CA LYS A 156 5.78 -18.34 1.52
C LYS A 156 5.70 -18.21 0.00
N LEU A 157 6.29 -17.16 -0.57
CA LEU A 157 6.21 -16.89 -1.99
C LEU A 157 7.17 -17.73 -2.82
N ILE A 158 8.26 -18.21 -2.22
CA ILE A 158 9.32 -18.94 -2.94
C ILE A 158 8.75 -20.19 -3.64
N THR A 159 7.83 -20.89 -2.98
CA THR A 159 7.26 -22.15 -3.48
C THR A 159 5.96 -21.96 -4.27
N MET A 160 5.44 -20.74 -4.37
CA MET A 160 4.18 -20.46 -5.07
C MET A 160 4.39 -20.29 -6.57
N SER A 161 3.48 -20.87 -7.36
CA SER A 161 3.34 -20.52 -8.78
C SER A 161 2.98 -19.04 -8.96
N ILE A 162 3.21 -18.48 -10.16
CA ILE A 162 2.85 -17.07 -10.45
C ILE A 162 1.36 -16.81 -10.18
N SER A 163 0.46 -17.71 -10.57
CA SER A 163 -0.98 -17.57 -10.30
C SER A 163 -1.25 -17.44 -8.79
N GLN A 164 -0.65 -18.32 -7.98
CA GLN A 164 -0.78 -18.28 -6.53
C GLN A 164 -0.18 -17.01 -5.91
N LYS A 165 0.96 -16.52 -6.44
CA LYS A 165 1.56 -15.25 -5.98
C LYS A 165 0.65 -14.06 -6.25
N ILE A 166 0.02 -14.01 -7.43
CA ILE A 166 -0.92 -12.94 -7.78
C ILE A 166 -2.17 -13.00 -6.89
N ASP A 167 -2.77 -14.18 -6.70
CA ASP A 167 -3.91 -14.33 -5.79
C ASP A 167 -3.55 -13.97 -4.34
N PHE A 168 -2.37 -14.36 -3.88
CA PHE A 168 -1.86 -13.99 -2.56
C PHE A 168 -1.69 -12.47 -2.45
N ALA A 169 -1.08 -11.82 -3.44
CA ALA A 169 -0.92 -10.37 -3.48
C ALA A 169 -2.27 -9.66 -3.46
N ILE A 170 -3.27 -10.15 -4.20
CA ILE A 170 -4.63 -9.59 -4.19
C ILE A 170 -5.23 -9.63 -2.78
N LYS A 171 -5.21 -10.80 -2.13
CA LYS A 171 -5.77 -11.00 -0.78
C LYS A 171 -5.10 -10.11 0.26
N GLN A 172 -3.77 -10.10 0.28
CA GLN A 172 -3.02 -9.28 1.22
C GLN A 172 -3.20 -7.78 0.96
N THR A 173 -3.30 -7.37 -0.31
CA THR A 173 -3.60 -5.97 -0.67
C THR A 173 -4.98 -5.56 -0.19
N ALA A 174 -5.98 -6.43 -0.29
CA ALA A 174 -7.31 -6.14 0.23
C ALA A 174 -7.33 -5.99 1.76
N PHE A 175 -6.58 -6.83 2.51
CA PHE A 175 -6.38 -6.60 3.95
C PHE A 175 -5.72 -5.25 4.21
N TRP A 176 -4.66 -4.95 3.47
CA TRP A 176 -3.92 -3.69 3.60
C TRP A 176 -4.81 -2.47 3.34
N LEU A 177 -5.60 -2.50 2.26
CA LEU A 177 -6.50 -1.42 1.88
C LEU A 177 -7.61 -1.22 2.92
N PHE A 178 -8.17 -2.30 3.46
CA PHE A 178 -9.17 -2.17 4.53
C PHE A 178 -8.56 -1.56 5.80
N LYS A 179 -7.36 -1.99 6.20
CA LYS A 179 -6.61 -1.36 7.31
C LYS A 179 -6.33 0.11 7.02
N HIS A 180 -5.91 0.45 5.80
CA HIS A 180 -5.68 1.82 5.38
C HIS A 180 -6.94 2.70 5.52
N MET A 181 -8.10 2.22 5.05
CA MET A 181 -9.37 2.96 5.19
C MET A 181 -9.68 3.30 6.66
N ILE A 182 -9.48 2.32 7.56
CA ILE A 182 -9.70 2.52 8.98
C ILE A 182 -8.66 3.47 9.57
N TRP A 183 -7.38 3.28 9.22
CA TRP A 183 -6.27 4.12 9.67
C TRP A 183 -6.48 5.60 9.34
N VAL A 184 -6.93 5.91 8.11
CA VAL A 184 -7.26 7.29 7.71
C VAL A 184 -8.29 7.89 8.66
N LYS A 185 -9.40 7.17 8.90
CA LYS A 185 -10.49 7.67 9.75
C LYS A 185 -10.16 7.72 11.23
N LEU A 186 -9.34 6.80 11.73
CA LEU A 186 -8.86 6.83 13.11
C LEU A 186 -7.89 8.00 13.34
N ASN A 187 -7.06 8.34 12.35
CA ASN A 187 -6.19 9.53 12.43
C ASN A 187 -6.98 10.83 12.43
N GLU A 188 -8.08 10.93 11.66
CA GLU A 188 -8.96 12.12 11.66
C GLU A 188 -9.51 12.45 13.06
N ILE A 189 -9.66 11.44 13.93
CA ILE A 189 -10.11 11.60 15.32
C ILE A 189 -8.97 11.49 16.36
N ASN A 190 -7.71 11.56 15.92
CA ASN A 190 -6.51 11.46 16.76
C ASN A 190 -6.46 10.21 17.66
N PHE A 191 -6.95 9.07 17.17
CA PHE A 191 -6.86 7.81 17.92
C PHE A 191 -5.41 7.27 17.85
N SER A 192 -4.80 7.03 19.01
CA SER A 192 -3.47 6.40 19.12
C SER A 192 -3.51 4.97 18.58
N ASP A 193 -2.41 4.49 17.99
CA ASP A 193 -2.31 3.12 17.44
C ASP A 193 -3.39 2.82 16.39
N SER A 194 -3.53 3.72 15.43
CA SER A 194 -4.57 3.67 14.39
C SER A 194 -4.43 2.53 13.37
N TRP A 195 -3.33 1.78 13.37
CA TRP A 195 -3.15 0.62 12.50
C TRP A 195 -3.65 -0.67 13.15
N ILE A 196 -4.51 -1.41 12.43
CA ILE A 196 -5.19 -2.59 12.99
C ILE A 196 -4.44 -3.88 12.66
N GLY A 197 -4.20 -4.67 13.71
CA GLY A 197 -3.57 -5.99 13.62
C GLY A 197 -2.05 -5.90 13.46
N PRO A 198 -1.40 -6.97 13.01
CA PRO A 198 0.05 -6.97 12.88
C PRO A 198 0.53 -5.88 11.93
N GLU A 199 1.53 -5.13 12.39
CA GLU A 199 2.36 -4.22 11.61
C GLU A 199 3.47 -5.06 10.95
N SER A 200 3.70 -4.90 9.64
CA SER A 200 5.02 -5.21 9.10
C SER A 200 6.02 -4.16 9.61
N ASP A 201 7.32 -4.42 9.49
CA ASP A 201 8.32 -3.45 9.91
C ASP A 201 8.04 -2.06 9.31
N ARG A 202 8.03 -1.05 10.18
CA ARG A 202 7.83 0.34 9.77
C ARG A 202 8.96 0.72 8.82
N VAL A 203 8.61 1.39 7.73
CA VAL A 203 9.59 2.01 6.82
C VAL A 203 10.58 2.82 7.66
N ASN A 204 11.88 2.53 7.52
CA ASN A 204 12.90 3.20 8.30
C ASN A 204 12.85 4.73 8.09
N GLU A 205 13.21 5.49 9.12
CA GLU A 205 13.07 6.95 9.12
C GLU A 205 13.92 7.59 8.01
N LEU A 206 15.06 6.99 7.67
CA LEU A 206 15.94 7.43 6.57
C LEU A 206 15.28 7.32 5.19
N ALA A 207 14.60 6.21 4.88
CA ALA A 207 13.92 6.03 3.61
C ALA A 207 12.74 7.01 3.49
N ARG A 208 12.03 7.29 4.58
CA ARG A 208 10.99 8.34 4.59
C ARG A 208 11.58 9.71 4.31
N TYR A 209 12.67 10.05 5.01
CA TYR A 209 13.40 11.30 4.82
C TYR A 209 13.78 11.56 3.35
N GLN A 210 14.13 10.51 2.60
CA GLN A 210 14.51 10.62 1.19
C GLN A 210 13.33 10.72 0.20
N ASN A 211 12.10 10.47 0.63
CA ASN A 211 10.93 10.34 -0.26
C ASN A 211 9.77 11.29 0.08
N ILE A 212 9.84 12.02 1.20
CA ILE A 212 8.83 13.01 1.59
C ILE A 212 9.13 14.35 0.93
N ASN A 213 8.08 15.07 0.53
CA ASN A 213 8.17 16.43 0.00
C ASN A 213 8.76 17.36 1.07
N PRO A 214 9.96 17.96 0.87
CA PRO A 214 10.51 18.93 1.82
C PRO A 214 9.57 20.10 2.11
N SER A 215 8.85 20.54 1.09
CA SER A 215 7.85 21.63 1.17
C SER A 215 6.43 21.14 1.44
N GLY A 216 6.24 19.85 1.77
CA GLY A 216 4.95 19.28 2.15
C GLY A 216 4.80 19.14 3.67
N PRO A 217 3.63 18.70 4.16
CA PRO A 217 3.39 18.49 5.59
C PRO A 217 4.37 17.50 6.22
N CYS A 218 4.84 17.81 7.41
CA CYS A 218 5.70 16.92 8.17
C CYS A 218 4.96 15.66 8.62
N PHE A 219 5.61 14.50 8.50
CA PHE A 219 5.02 13.21 8.89
C PHE A 219 4.74 13.08 10.41
N CYS A 220 5.25 13.98 11.25
CA CYS A 220 4.91 13.99 12.67
C CYS A 220 3.49 14.50 12.96
N GLY A 221 2.79 15.02 11.96
CA GLY A 221 1.41 15.52 12.10
C GLY A 221 1.30 16.96 12.60
N SER A 222 2.41 17.70 12.69
CA SER A 222 2.41 19.10 13.17
C SER A 222 1.83 20.12 12.19
N ASN A 223 1.48 19.70 10.96
CA ASN A 223 1.13 20.57 9.81
C ASN A 223 2.21 21.56 9.36
N ALA A 224 3.36 21.66 10.06
CA ALA A 224 4.51 22.41 9.59
C ALA A 224 5.13 21.75 8.35
N LEU A 225 5.86 22.52 7.54
CA LEU A 225 6.61 21.97 6.41
C LEU A 225 7.67 20.98 6.92
N PHE A 226 7.91 19.91 6.17
CA PHE A 226 8.86 18.88 6.59
C PHE A 226 10.27 19.44 6.80
N LYS A 227 10.73 20.29 5.88
CA LYS A 227 12.03 20.99 5.94
C LYS A 227 12.21 21.82 7.21
N ASP A 228 11.13 22.41 7.73
CA ASP A 228 11.14 23.30 8.90
C ASP A 228 10.83 22.56 10.21
N CYS A 229 10.65 21.23 10.16
CA CYS A 229 10.22 20.43 11.30
C CYS A 229 11.16 19.25 11.59
N CYS A 230 10.83 18.05 11.13
CA CYS A 230 11.61 16.86 11.46
C CYS A 230 12.85 16.67 10.59
N MET A 231 12.97 17.36 9.45
CA MET A 231 14.02 17.11 8.47
C MET A 231 15.43 17.27 9.07
N ASN A 232 15.74 18.42 9.71
CA ASN A 232 17.08 18.65 10.26
C ASN A 232 17.43 17.64 11.37
N ARG A 233 16.47 17.35 12.27
CA ARG A 233 16.66 16.34 13.33
C ARG A 233 17.08 15.00 12.73
N ILE A 234 16.34 14.53 11.72
CA ILE A 234 16.60 13.23 11.07
C ILE A 234 17.95 13.26 10.35
N HIS A 235 18.21 14.32 9.58
CA HIS A 235 19.48 14.49 8.89
C HIS A 235 20.66 14.38 9.86
N LYS A 236 20.60 15.12 10.97
CA LYS A 236 21.61 15.09 12.03
C LYS A 236 21.75 13.73 12.70
N THR A 237 20.65 13.00 12.90
CA THR A 237 20.69 11.64 13.45
C THR A 237 21.54 10.70 12.58
N TYR A 238 21.36 10.74 11.26
CA TYR A 238 22.00 9.80 10.32
C TYR A 238 23.36 10.28 9.78
N TYR A 239 23.53 11.58 9.53
CA TYR A 239 24.70 12.16 8.88
C TYR A 239 25.61 12.95 9.81
N LYS A 240 25.20 13.17 11.07
CA LYS A 240 25.97 13.88 12.11
C LYS A 240 26.30 15.35 11.81
N GLU A 241 25.55 15.97 10.92
CA GLU A 241 25.65 17.39 10.57
C GLU A 241 24.26 18.05 10.50
N ASP A 242 24.22 19.38 10.52
CA ASP A 242 22.98 20.10 10.25
C ASP A 242 22.73 20.16 8.73
N ILE A 243 21.47 20.08 8.33
CA ILE A 243 21.10 20.07 6.92
C ILE A 243 21.35 21.45 6.29
N SER A 244 22.00 21.46 5.13
CA SER A 244 22.22 22.68 4.35
C SER A 244 21.08 22.94 3.36
N ASP A 245 20.90 24.19 2.94
CA ASP A 245 19.92 24.57 1.93
C ASP A 245 20.12 23.84 0.59
N ASP A 246 21.38 23.58 0.21
CA ASP A 246 21.73 22.78 -0.99
C ASP A 246 21.20 21.34 -0.90
N ILE A 247 21.28 20.71 0.28
CA ILE A 247 20.73 19.36 0.48
C ILE A 247 19.20 19.40 0.41
N VAL A 248 18.57 20.41 1.01
CA VAL A 248 17.11 20.60 0.94
C VAL A 248 16.66 20.78 -0.50
N GLU A 249 17.37 21.60 -1.29
CA GLU A 249 17.08 21.83 -2.70
C GLU A 249 17.21 20.54 -3.52
N LYS A 250 18.29 19.77 -3.33
CA LYS A 250 18.48 18.48 -4.00
C LYS A 250 17.38 17.48 -3.67
N LEU A 251 16.94 17.40 -2.42
CA LEU A 251 15.81 16.55 -2.02
C LEU A 251 14.51 17.02 -2.66
N GLN A 252 14.28 18.33 -2.74
CA GLN A 252 13.09 18.90 -3.37
C GLN A 252 13.07 18.59 -4.87
N GLN A 253 14.19 18.75 -5.57
CA GLN A 253 14.32 18.41 -6.99
C GLN A 253 14.07 16.91 -7.24
N ARG A 254 14.67 16.04 -6.41
CA ARG A 254 14.45 14.59 -6.47
C ARG A 254 12.98 14.24 -6.26
N TRP A 255 12.34 14.82 -5.25
CA TRP A 255 10.92 14.61 -4.99
C TRP A 255 10.05 15.09 -6.16
N SER A 256 10.29 16.28 -6.70
CA SER A 256 9.52 16.83 -7.83
C SER A 256 9.62 15.95 -9.08
N LYS A 257 10.82 15.44 -9.39
CA LYS A 257 11.05 14.51 -10.49
C LYS A 257 10.30 13.20 -10.28
N HIS A 258 10.37 12.64 -9.07
CA HIS A 258 9.66 11.42 -8.72
C HIS A 258 8.14 11.58 -8.79
N ASN A 259 7.59 12.65 -8.20
CA ASN A 259 6.15 12.90 -8.21
C ASN A 259 5.63 13.10 -9.64
N SER A 260 6.40 13.78 -10.49
CA SER A 260 6.06 13.94 -11.91
C SER A 260 6.00 12.59 -12.64
N PHE A 261 6.98 11.71 -12.40
CA PHE A 261 6.96 10.34 -12.93
C PHE A 261 5.76 9.55 -12.41
N GLU A 262 5.46 9.61 -11.12
CA GLU A 262 4.32 8.90 -10.51
C GLU A 262 2.98 9.36 -11.11
N MET A 263 2.79 10.67 -11.28
CA MET A 263 1.58 11.23 -11.90
C MET A 263 1.44 10.79 -13.36
N MET A 264 2.53 10.82 -14.14
CA MET A 264 2.53 10.34 -15.51
C MET A 264 2.22 8.84 -15.60
N PHE A 265 2.85 8.01 -14.76
CA PHE A 265 2.59 6.57 -14.70
C PHE A 265 1.11 6.27 -14.43
N ARG A 266 0.52 6.96 -13.44
CA ARG A 266 -0.89 6.80 -13.08
C ARG A 266 -1.81 7.23 -14.22
N LYS A 267 -1.51 8.36 -14.86
CA LYS A 267 -2.27 8.87 -16.01
C LYS A 267 -2.26 7.87 -17.17
N ASP A 268 -1.08 7.45 -17.61
CA ASP A 268 -0.92 6.50 -18.72
C ASP A 268 -1.71 5.21 -18.48
N PHE A 269 -1.70 4.72 -17.25
CA PHE A 269 -2.42 3.50 -16.92
C PHE A 269 -3.95 3.70 -16.90
N LEU A 270 -4.43 4.82 -16.36
CA LEU A 270 -5.86 5.13 -16.33
C LEU A 270 -6.44 5.31 -17.74
N GLU A 271 -5.67 5.90 -18.66
CA GLU A 271 -6.03 5.99 -20.08
C GLU A 271 -6.21 4.59 -20.69
N ILE A 272 -5.30 3.65 -20.39
CA ILE A 272 -5.40 2.27 -20.87
C ILE A 272 -6.60 1.53 -20.28
N ILE A 273 -6.95 1.75 -19.00
CA ILE A 273 -8.16 1.13 -18.42
C ILE A 273 -9.43 1.66 -19.08
N GLN A 274 -9.50 2.95 -19.39
CA GLN A 274 -10.69 3.53 -20.02
C GLN A 274 -10.97 2.87 -21.37
N GLU A 275 -9.93 2.48 -22.11
CA GLU A 275 -10.04 1.73 -23.37
C GLU A 275 -10.42 0.24 -23.18
N LEU A 276 -10.35 -0.31 -21.95
CA LEU A 276 -10.70 -1.70 -21.61
C LEU A 276 -12.14 -1.86 -21.07
N LYS A 277 -12.91 -0.77 -20.98
CA LYS A 277 -14.32 -0.77 -20.57
C LYS A 277 -15.22 -0.59 -21.78
#